data_AF-A0A535VQF9-F1
#
_entry.id   AF-A0A535VQF9-F1
#
_cell.length_a   1.000
_cell.length_b   1.000
_cell.length_c   1.000
_cell.angle_alpha   90.00
_cell.angle_beta   90.00
_cell.angle_gamma   90.00
#
_symmetry.space_group_name_H-M   'P 1'
#
loop_
_entity.id
_entity.type
_entity.pdbx_description
1 polymer ?
#
loop_
_entity_poly.entity_id
_entity_poly.type
_entity_poly.pdbx_seq_one_letter_code
_entity_poly.pdbx_strand_id
1 'polypeptide(L)'
;MRPVLDRRIRRHPSYGLPRLKKALAEQEGRIVNAKLLRKLLRLWGLNWQRKAGAGQHQPSWVQQIIGELGDKANLVRQIQITACFQVLVTDMTQLRYQAGIA
;
A
#
# COMPACT_ATOMS: atom_id res chain seq x y z
N MET A 1 24.99 -8.99 10.71
CA MET A 1 24.48 -7.74 10.08
C MET A 1 22.95 -7.68 10.02
N ARG A 2 22.26 -8.78 9.68
CA ARG A 2 20.78 -8.88 9.73
C ARG A 2 20.10 -8.37 11.03
N PRO A 3 20.49 -8.81 12.24
CA PRO A 3 19.80 -8.39 13.48
C PRO A 3 19.94 -6.89 13.77
N VAL A 4 21.01 -6.28 13.27
CA VAL A 4 21.31 -4.86 13.41
C VAL A 4 20.37 -4.03 12.53
N LEU A 5 20.22 -4.43 11.27
CA LEU A 5 19.27 -3.80 10.34
C LEU A 5 17.82 -3.94 10.81
N ASP A 6 17.42 -5.14 11.25
CA ASP A 6 16.06 -5.39 11.73
C ASP A 6 15.71 -4.51 12.94
N ARG A 7 16.61 -4.45 13.93
CA ARG A 7 16.46 -3.56 15.10
C ARG A 7 16.30 -2.11 14.68
N ARG A 8 17.08 -1.64 13.70
CA ARG A 8 17.05 -0.25 13.26
C ARG A 8 15.76 0.08 12.50
N ILE A 9 15.30 -0.82 11.63
CA ILE A 9 14.07 -0.64 10.87
C ILE A 9 12.86 -0.67 11.82
N ARG A 10 12.86 -1.53 12.85
CA ARG A 10 11.80 -1.54 13.87
C ARG A 10 11.77 -0.28 14.73
N ARG A 11 12.93 0.23 15.15
CA ARG A 11 13.02 1.48 15.93
C ARG A 11 12.72 2.73 15.12
N HIS A 12 13.04 2.71 13.82
CA HIS A 12 12.84 3.85 12.92
C HIS A 12 12.19 3.42 11.60
N PRO A 13 10.90 3.04 11.63
CA PRO A 13 10.19 2.53 10.46
C PRO A 13 10.04 3.57 9.34
N SER A 14 10.17 4.86 9.65
CA SER A 14 10.14 5.98 8.70
C SER A 14 11.45 6.24 7.97
N TYR A 15 12.53 5.52 8.29
CA TYR A 15 13.80 5.74 7.62
C TYR A 15 13.72 5.28 6.17
N GLY A 16 14.29 6.07 5.26
CA GLY A 16 14.64 5.59 3.92
C GLY A 16 16.04 5.01 3.91
N LEU A 17 16.43 4.41 2.78
CA LEU A 17 17.78 3.90 2.54
C LEU A 17 18.91 4.91 2.86
N PRO A 18 18.79 6.23 2.54
CA PRO A 18 19.82 7.20 2.90
C PRO A 18 19.98 7.38 4.41
N ARG A 19 18.86 7.48 5.15
CA ARG A 19 18.86 7.67 6.61
C ARG A 19 19.37 6.43 7.34
N LEU A 20 19.01 5.24 6.86
CA LEU A 20 19.52 3.99 7.39
C LEU A 20 21.04 3.87 7.17
N LYS A 21 21.53 4.19 5.97
CA LYS A 21 22.98 4.19 5.69
C LYS A 21 23.75 5.16 6.61
N LYS A 22 23.22 6.38 6.80
CA LYS A 22 23.81 7.37 7.71
C LYS A 22 23.87 6.85 9.16
N ALA A 23 22.76 6.29 9.65
CA ALA A 23 22.72 5.72 11.00
C ALA A 23 23.69 4.55 11.20
N LEU A 24 23.83 3.67 10.20
CA LEU A 24 24.81 2.58 10.23
C LEU A 24 26.25 3.08 10.30
N ALA A 25 26.57 4.16 9.57
CA ALA A 25 27.90 4.74 9.57
C ALA A 25 28.22 5.46 10.89
N GLU A 26 27.31 6.32 11.35
CA GLU A 26 27.56 7.21 12.49
C GLU A 26 27.37 6.55 13.85
N GLN A 27 26.40 5.64 13.98
CA GLN A 27 26.00 5.11 15.29
C GLN A 27 26.53 3.69 15.54
N GLU A 28 26.97 3.02 14.47
CA GLU A 28 27.42 1.62 14.55
C GLU A 28 28.78 1.40 13.88
N GLY A 29 29.38 2.44 13.29
CA GLY A 29 30.69 2.39 12.64
C GLY A 29 30.74 1.52 11.37
N ARG A 30 29.58 1.15 10.80
CA ARG A 30 29.47 0.23 9.67
C ARG A 30 29.26 0.98 8.36
N ILE A 31 30.33 1.11 7.58
CA ILE A 31 30.27 1.72 6.25
C ILE A 31 29.85 0.66 5.23
N VAL A 32 28.61 0.74 4.77
CA VAL A 32 28.06 -0.19 3.78
C VAL A 32 27.67 0.58 2.51
N ASN A 33 28.08 0.06 1.35
CA ASN A 33 27.65 0.60 0.06
C ASN A 33 26.12 0.54 -0.04
N ALA A 34 25.49 1.62 -0.52
CA ALA A 34 24.03 1.69 -0.70
C ALA A 34 23.47 0.57 -1.59
N LYS A 35 24.22 0.14 -2.62
CA LYS A 35 23.83 -0.98 -3.49
C LYS A 35 23.82 -2.30 -2.74
N LEU A 36 24.86 -2.55 -1.92
CA LEU A 36 24.95 -3.75 -1.10
C LEU A 36 23.88 -3.76 0.00
N LEU A 37 23.67 -2.62 0.67
CA LEU A 37 22.63 -2.47 1.69
C LEU A 37 21.24 -2.80 1.11
N ARG A 38 20.92 -2.29 -0.08
CA ARG A 38 19.66 -2.60 -0.77
C ARG A 38 19.53 -4.09 -1.10
N LYS A 39 20.60 -4.73 -1.58
CA LYS A 39 20.61 -6.19 -1.84
C LYS A 39 20.34 -6.97 -0.55
N LEU A 40 21.00 -6.61 0.55
CA LEU A 40 20.83 -7.29 1.85
C LEU A 40 19.42 -7.11 2.43
N LEU A 41 18.85 -5.91 2.33
CA LEU A 41 17.47 -5.67 2.75
C LEU A 41 16.48 -6.53 1.96
N ARG A 42 16.67 -6.63 0.64
CA ARG A 42 15.84 -7.49 -0.22
C ARG A 42 16.00 -8.97 0.09
N LEU A 43 17.24 -9.45 0.23
CA LEU A 43 17.55 -10.85 0.54
C LEU A 43 16.96 -11.29 1.89
N TRP A 44 16.88 -10.38 2.86
CA TRP A 44 16.35 -10.69 4.19
C TRP A 44 14.88 -10.32 4.39
N GLY A 45 14.20 -9.85 3.34
CA GLY A 45 12.80 -9.41 3.43
C GLY A 45 12.58 -8.20 4.34
N LEU A 46 13.65 -7.46 4.67
CA LEU A 46 13.62 -6.28 5.55
C LEU A 46 13.27 -5.01 4.78
N ASN A 47 12.53 -5.12 3.68
CA ASN A 47 12.06 -3.94 2.97
C ASN A 47 11.15 -3.14 3.91
N TRP A 48 11.27 -1.81 3.89
CA TRP A 48 10.31 -0.97 4.57
C TRP A 48 8.94 -1.38 4.08
N GLN A 49 8.16 -2.01 4.95
CA GLN A 49 6.72 -1.93 4.89
C GLN A 49 6.45 -0.44 4.99
N ARG A 50 6.47 0.28 3.85
CA ARG A 50 5.80 1.55 3.72
C ARG A 50 4.46 1.26 4.33
N LYS A 51 4.16 1.84 5.50
CA LYS A 51 2.81 1.80 6.03
C LYS A 51 1.97 2.35 4.89
N ALA A 52 1.34 1.48 4.11
CA ALA A 52 0.40 1.82 3.05
C ALA A 52 -0.91 2.34 3.68
N GLY A 53 -0.81 3.01 4.83
CA GLY A 53 -1.87 3.40 5.74
C GLY A 53 -1.39 4.36 6.83
N ALA A 54 -0.27 5.07 6.64
CA ALA A 54 0.14 6.16 7.54
C ALA A 54 -0.33 7.56 7.07
N GLY A 55 -1.05 7.62 5.96
CA GLY A 55 -2.01 8.68 5.70
C GLY A 55 -3.29 7.97 5.31
N GLN A 56 -4.35 8.09 6.11
CA GLN A 56 -5.68 8.08 5.51
C GLN A 56 -5.64 9.23 4.50
N HIS A 57 -5.36 8.91 3.25
CA HIS A 57 -5.57 9.88 2.19
C HIS A 57 -7.02 10.29 2.31
N GLN A 58 -7.27 11.59 2.44
CA GLN A 58 -8.64 12.08 2.34
C GLN A 58 -9.22 11.50 1.05
N PRO A 59 -10.46 10.98 1.09
CA PRO A 59 -11.05 10.38 -0.09
C PRO A 59 -10.94 11.39 -1.22
N SER A 60 -10.47 10.93 -2.40
CA SER A 60 -10.43 11.79 -3.56
C SER A 60 -11.84 12.32 -3.85
N TRP A 61 -11.95 13.44 -4.56
CA TRP A 61 -13.26 13.99 -4.93
C TRP A 61 -14.16 12.95 -5.64
N VAL A 62 -13.55 12.07 -6.44
CA VAL A 62 -14.25 10.92 -7.06
C VAL A 62 -14.77 9.93 -6.01
N GLN A 63 -13.97 9.58 -5.00
CA GLN A 63 -14.41 8.68 -3.91
C GLN A 63 -15.51 9.32 -3.05
N GLN A 64 -15.48 10.63 -2.86
CA GLN A 64 -16.53 11.38 -2.17
C GLN A 64 -17.85 11.28 -2.95
N ILE A 65 -17.82 11.57 -4.25
CA ILE A 65 -19.00 11.46 -5.13
C ILE A 65 -19.55 10.04 -5.15
N ILE A 66 -18.70 9.02 -5.27
CA ILE A 66 -19.14 7.62 -5.25
C ILE A 66 -19.82 7.29 -3.91
N GLY A 67 -19.28 7.78 -2.79
CA GLY A 67 -19.88 7.61 -1.47
C GLY A 67 -21.23 8.32 -1.33
N GLU A 68 -21.35 9.54 -1.86
CA GLU A 68 -22.59 10.33 -1.84
C GLU A 68 -23.68 9.74 -2.75
N LEU A 69 -23.29 9.25 -3.93
CA LEU A 69 -24.18 8.61 -4.88
C LEU A 69 -24.65 7.25 -4.38
N GLY A 70 -23.75 6.44 -3.81
CA GLY A 70 -24.05 5.14 -3.17
C GLY A 70 -25.21 4.39 -3.83
N ASP A 71 -26.23 4.10 -3.03
CA ASP A 71 -27.45 3.41 -3.47
C ASP A 71 -28.28 4.16 -4.52
N LYS A 72 -28.17 5.50 -4.59
CA LYS A 72 -28.91 6.33 -5.55
C LYS A 72 -28.38 6.13 -6.97
N ALA A 73 -27.14 5.67 -7.14
CA ALA A 73 -26.60 5.32 -8.45
C ALA A 73 -27.15 3.99 -9.00
N ASN A 74 -27.82 3.17 -8.17
CA ASN A 74 -28.41 1.93 -8.63
C ASN A 74 -29.75 2.19 -9.34
N LEU A 75 -29.66 2.49 -10.63
CA LEU A 75 -30.82 2.75 -11.49
C LEU A 75 -31.77 1.55 -11.58
N VAL A 76 -31.25 0.32 -11.47
CA VAL A 76 -32.05 -0.91 -11.54
C VAL A 76 -33.01 -1.02 -10.36
N ARG A 77 -32.67 -0.43 -9.20
CA ARG A 77 -33.50 -0.48 -7.99
C ARG A 77 -34.89 0.15 -8.18
N GLN A 78 -35.03 1.07 -9.13
CA GLN A 78 -36.29 1.79 -9.40
C GLN A 78 -37.08 1.18 -10.57
N ILE A 79 -36.55 0.13 -11.22
CA ILE A 79 -37.13 -0.46 -12.42
C ILE A 79 -37.82 -1.77 -12.06
N GLN A 80 -39.07 -1.93 -12.49
CA GLN A 80 -39.75 -3.22 -12.45
C GLN A 80 -39.32 -4.06 -13.65
N ILE A 81 -38.58 -5.14 -13.39
CA ILE A 81 -38.13 -6.09 -14.41
C ILE A 81 -39.26 -7.09 -14.66
N THR A 82 -39.76 -7.14 -15.89
CA THR A 82 -40.90 -7.96 -16.33
C THR A 82 -40.52 -9.03 -17.36
N ALA A 83 -39.32 -8.97 -17.93
CA ALA A 83 -38.84 -9.93 -18.93
C ALA A 83 -37.37 -10.34 -18.69
N CYS A 84 -37.00 -11.52 -19.19
CA CYS A 84 -35.62 -11.98 -19.20
C CYS A 84 -34.75 -11.06 -20.08
N PHE A 85 -33.51 -10.81 -19.66
CA PHE A 85 -32.52 -9.95 -20.35
C PHE A 85 -32.94 -8.49 -20.56
N GLN A 86 -34.00 -8.02 -19.89
CA GLN A 86 -34.43 -6.62 -19.97
C GLN A 86 -33.38 -5.64 -19.39
N VAL A 87 -32.56 -6.09 -18.45
CA VAL A 87 -31.49 -5.29 -17.83
C VAL A 87 -30.22 -6.11 -17.77
N LEU A 88 -29.10 -5.49 -18.16
CA LEU A 88 -27.75 -6.01 -18.00
C LEU A 88 -26.99 -5.06 -17.07
N VAL A 89 -26.38 -5.60 -16.02
CA VAL A 89 -25.56 -4.85 -15.06
C VAL A 89 -24.15 -5.40 -15.10
N THR A 90 -23.18 -4.50 -15.00
CA THR A 90 -21.77 -4.85 -14.85
C THR A 90 -21.24 -4.14 -13.61
N ASP A 91 -20.45 -4.85 -12.81
CA ASP A 91 -19.75 -4.30 -11.66
C ASP A 91 -18.24 -4.54 -11.79
N MET A 92 -17.46 -3.72 -11.11
CA MET A 92 -16.01 -3.85 -11.05
C MET A 92 -15.61 -4.12 -9.60
N THR A 93 -14.96 -5.25 -9.36
CA THR A 93 -14.48 -5.64 -8.03
C THR A 93 -12.96 -5.63 -8.00
N GLN A 94 -12.38 -4.99 -6.98
CA GLN A 94 -10.94 -5.05 -6.74
C GLN A 94 -10.56 -6.35 -6.03
N LEU A 95 -9.55 -7.05 -6.55
CA LEU A 95 -8.99 -8.25 -5.96
C LEU A 95 -7.68 -7.93 -5.23
N ARG A 96 -7.60 -8.33 -3.96
CA ARG A 96 -6.39 -8.15 -3.12
C ARG A 96 -5.56 -9.42 -3.11
N TYR A 97 -4.27 -9.32 -3.41
CA TYR A 97 -3.32 -10.43 -3.36
C TYR A 97 -1.99 -10.00 -2.73
N GLN A 98 -1.11 -10.97 -2.46
CA GLN A 98 0.10 -10.76 -1.65
C GLN A 98 1.04 -9.67 -2.19
N ALA A 99 1.02 -9.41 -3.50
CA ALA A 99 1.92 -8.47 -4.17
C ALA A 99 1.22 -7.20 -4.70
N GLY A 100 -0.08 -7.01 -4.48
CA GLY A 100 -0.80 -5.85 -5.02
C GLY A 100 -2.32 -5.94 -5.00
N ILE A 101 -2.92 -5.06 -5.79
CA ILE A 101 -4.36 -4.94 -6.01
C ILE A 101 -4.57 -5.02 -7.53
N ALA A 102 -5.52 -5.83 -7.98
CA ALA A 102 -5.99 -5.93 -9.37
C ALA A 102 -7.42 -5.43 -9.46
#